data_AF-A0A2V7S2W4-F1
#
_entry.id   AF-A0A2V7S2W4-F1
#
_cell.length_a   1.000
_cell.length_b   1.000
_cell.length_c   1.000
_cell.angle_alpha   90.00
_cell.angle_beta   90.00
_cell.angle_gamma   90.00
#
_symmetry.space_group_name_H-M   'P 1'
#
loop_
_entity.id
_entity.type
_entity.pdbx_description
1 polymer ?
#
loop_
_entity_poly.entity_id
_entity_poly.type
_entity_poly.pdbx_seq_one_letter_code
_entity_poly.pdbx_strand_id
1 'polypeptide(L)'
;MRIVCVGGGPAGLYFAILMKNADPSHEIRVLERNPLDATFGFGVVFSDAAQMNLAEADRWTYEEMTRAFYHWDDIDVHFNGAVLRSTGHGFSGLSR
;
A
#
# COMPACT_ATOMS: atom_id res chain seq x y z
N MET A 1 24.43 3.91 6.08
CA MET A 1 24.32 2.43 6.03
C MET A 1 24.29 1.96 4.58
N ARG A 2 24.66 0.69 4.30
CA ARG A 2 24.50 0.07 2.98
C ARG A 2 23.45 -1.04 3.07
N ILE A 3 22.41 -0.97 2.24
CA ILE A 3 21.25 -1.87 2.32
C ILE A 3 20.94 -2.44 0.93
N VAL A 4 20.67 -3.74 0.87
CA VAL A 4 20.24 -4.41 -0.36
C VAL A 4 18.81 -4.92 -0.17
N CYS A 5 17.90 -4.44 -0.98
CA CYS A 5 16.53 -4.93 -1.07
C CYS A 5 16.43 -5.95 -2.21
N VAL A 6 15.96 -7.16 -1.91
CA VAL A 6 15.74 -8.21 -2.92
C VAL A 6 14.25 -8.26 -3.23
N GLY A 7 13.87 -7.74 -4.39
CA GLY A 7 12.49 -7.52 -4.84
C GLY A 7 12.14 -6.04 -4.94
N GLY A 8 11.67 -5.61 -6.10
CA GLY A 8 11.17 -4.27 -6.44
C GLY A 8 9.66 -4.13 -6.32
N GLY A 9 9.01 -4.98 -5.52
CA GLY A 9 7.59 -4.85 -5.19
C GLY A 9 7.31 -3.73 -4.18
N PRO A 10 6.03 -3.47 -3.85
CA PRO A 10 5.61 -2.36 -2.98
C PRO A 10 6.36 -2.29 -1.66
N ALA A 11 6.56 -3.43 -0.98
CA ALA A 11 7.27 -3.46 0.30
C ALA A 11 8.75 -3.06 0.19
N GLY A 12 9.46 -3.55 -0.83
CA GLY A 12 10.88 -3.25 -1.02
C GLY A 12 11.13 -1.80 -1.43
N LEU A 13 10.28 -1.27 -2.32
CA LEU A 13 10.34 0.12 -2.74
C LEU A 13 9.96 1.08 -1.60
N TYR A 14 8.89 0.78 -0.87
CA TYR A 14 8.46 1.63 0.25
C TYR A 14 9.48 1.63 1.39
N PHE A 15 10.07 0.48 1.71
CA PHE A 15 11.19 0.42 2.66
C PHE A 15 12.37 1.30 2.20
N ALA A 16 12.74 1.26 0.92
CA ALA A 16 13.81 2.11 0.39
C ALA A 16 13.50 3.60 0.55
N ILE A 17 12.24 4.01 0.32
CA ILE A 17 11.77 5.38 0.55
C ILE A 17 11.91 5.76 2.02
N LEU A 18 11.38 4.94 2.94
CA LEU A 18 11.45 5.21 4.38
C LEU A 18 12.89 5.35 4.87
N MET A 19 13.79 4.47 4.41
CA MET A 19 15.20 4.54 4.79
C MET A 19 15.90 5.79 4.23
N LYS A 20 15.52 6.28 3.04
CA LYS A 20 16.02 7.55 2.49
C LYS A 20 15.47 8.77 3.23
N ASN A 21 14.20 8.72 3.64
CA ASN A 21 13.60 9.78 4.45
C ASN A 21 14.23 9.85 5.85
N ALA A 22 14.57 8.70 6.44
CA ALA A 22 15.23 8.64 7.74
C ALA A 22 16.67 9.20 7.71
N ASP A 23 17.45 8.82 6.69
CA ASP A 23 18.78 9.39 6.43
C ASP A 23 19.13 9.29 4.93
N PRO A 24 19.24 10.43 4.21
CA PRO A 24 19.58 10.45 2.80
C PRO A 24 20.95 9.82 2.45
N SER A 25 21.87 9.74 3.43
CA SER A 25 23.21 9.16 3.29
C SER A 25 23.20 7.64 3.11
N HIS A 26 22.08 6.98 3.41
CA HIS A 26 21.93 5.54 3.19
C HIS A 26 22.15 5.16 1.73
N GLU A 27 23.07 4.23 1.45
CA GLU A 27 23.23 3.63 0.12
C GLU A 27 22.30 2.42 0.02
N ILE A 28 21.32 2.50 -0.87
CA ILE A 28 20.30 1.46 -1.03
C ILE A 28 20.35 0.94 -2.46
N ARG A 29 20.43 -0.39 -2.60
CA ARG A 29 20.34 -1.08 -3.88
C ARG A 29 19.10 -1.97 -3.89
N VAL A 30 18.22 -1.74 -4.86
CA VAL A 30 17.05 -2.60 -5.11
C VAL A 30 17.40 -3.54 -6.27
N LEU A 31 17.21 -4.84 -6.06
CA LEU A 31 17.40 -5.87 -7.07
C LEU A 31 16.05 -6.46 -7.43
N GLU A 32 15.59 -6.23 -8.65
CA GLU A 32 14.38 -6.85 -9.20
C GLU A 32 14.76 -7.83 -10.31
N ARG A 33 14.11 -9.00 -10.31
CA ARG A 33 14.34 -10.06 -11.31
C ARG A 33 13.55 -9.78 -12.59
N ASN A 34 12.35 -9.24 -12.44
CA ASN A 34 11.39 -9.08 -13.51
C ASN A 34 11.63 -7.75 -14.27
N PRO A 35 11.25 -7.68 -15.56
CA PRO A 35 11.20 -6.42 -16.30
C PRO A 35 10.30 -5.37 -15.61
N LEU A 36 10.51 -4.08 -15.91
CA LEU A 36 9.77 -2.97 -15.30
C LEU A 36 8.23 -3.13 -15.39
N ASP A 37 7.73 -3.64 -16.52
CA ASP A 37 6.30 -3.79 -16.78
C ASP A 37 5.77 -5.20 -16.43
N ALA A 38 6.64 -6.08 -15.96
CA ALA A 38 6.27 -7.43 -15.55
C ALA A 38 5.60 -7.34 -14.17
N THR A 39 4.30 -7.14 -14.24
CA THR A 39 3.45 -6.86 -13.09
C THR A 39 2.88 -8.17 -12.56
N PHE A 40 3.25 -8.49 -11.32
CA PHE A 40 2.71 -9.61 -10.56
C PHE A 40 2.07 -9.05 -9.30
N GLY A 41 0.77 -9.19 -9.17
CA GLY A 41 0.04 -8.66 -8.03
C GLY A 41 -1.45 -8.54 -8.27
N PHE A 42 -2.15 -8.25 -7.19
CA PHE A 42 -3.58 -7.99 -7.13
C PHE A 42 -3.76 -6.64 -6.43
N GLY A 43 -4.91 -6.00 -6.66
CA GLY A 43 -5.28 -4.79 -5.92
C GLY A 43 -5.19 -5.07 -4.41
N VAL A 44 -4.64 -4.11 -3.68
CA VAL A 44 -4.50 -4.18 -2.22
C VAL A 44 -5.56 -3.31 -1.57
N VAL A 45 -6.10 -3.80 -0.45
CA VAL A 45 -7.05 -3.07 0.38
C VAL A 45 -6.40 -2.76 1.71
N PHE A 46 -6.49 -1.52 2.15
CA PHE A 46 -6.00 -1.04 3.43
C PHE A 46 -7.18 -0.71 4.34
N SER A 47 -7.12 -1.14 5.60
CA SER A 47 -7.99 -0.59 6.64
C SER A 47 -7.60 0.85 6.95
N ASP A 48 -8.51 1.63 7.54
CA ASP A 48 -8.21 2.99 8.00
C ASP A 48 -7.03 3.02 8.99
N ALA A 49 -6.94 2.03 9.89
CA ALA A 49 -5.82 1.92 10.82
C ALA A 49 -4.48 1.72 10.10
N ALA A 50 -4.45 0.91 9.04
CA ALA A 50 -3.25 0.73 8.24
C ALA A 50 -2.89 2.01 7.46
N GLN A 51 -3.89 2.73 6.96
CA GLN A 51 -3.72 4.01 6.28
C GLN A 51 -3.12 5.08 7.21
N MET A 52 -3.56 5.13 8.47
CA MET A 52 -2.99 6.05 9.46
C MET A 52 -1.50 5.79 9.71
N ASN A 53 -1.09 4.52 9.79
CA ASN A 53 0.33 4.17 9.94
C ASN A 53 1.16 4.60 8.73
N LEU A 54 0.64 4.48 7.50
CA LEU A 54 1.32 4.99 6.30
C LEU A 54 1.45 6.51 6.34
N ALA A 55 0.39 7.21 6.74
CA ALA A 55 0.39 8.67 6.83
C ALA A 55 1.40 9.20 7.88
N GLU A 56 1.57 8.48 9.00
CA GLU A 56 2.54 8.83 10.04
C GLU A 56 3.99 8.57 9.57
N ALA A 57 4.22 7.45 8.86
CA ALA A 57 5.56 7.08 8.40
C ALA A 57 6.04 7.91 7.19
N ASP A 58 5.14 8.18 6.24
CA ASP A 58 5.43 8.95 5.03
C ASP A 58 4.16 9.60 4.49
N ARG A 59 3.92 10.84 4.94
CA ARG A 59 2.75 11.61 4.54
C ARG A 59 2.69 11.90 3.05
N TRP A 60 3.83 12.11 2.39
CA TRP A 60 3.85 12.43 0.96
C TRP A 60 3.40 11.23 0.13
N THR A 61 3.95 10.04 0.39
CA THR A 61 3.52 8.82 -0.30
C THR A 61 2.04 8.50 0.01
N TYR A 62 1.60 8.70 1.25
CA TYR A 62 0.19 8.51 1.62
C TYR A 62 -0.75 9.44 0.84
N GLU A 63 -0.41 10.72 0.73
CA GLU A 63 -1.21 11.70 -0.02
C GLU A 63 -1.28 11.36 -1.51
N GLU A 64 -0.19 10.88 -2.10
CA GLU A 64 -0.19 10.43 -3.50
C GLU A 64 -1.01 9.15 -3.70
N MET A 65 -0.93 8.18 -2.78
CA MET A 65 -1.74 6.97 -2.83
C MET A 65 -3.24 7.27 -2.69
N THR A 66 -3.63 8.16 -1.77
CA THR A 66 -5.04 8.51 -1.53
C THR A 66 -5.70 9.20 -2.71
N ARG A 67 -4.96 9.91 -3.57
CA ARG A 67 -5.49 10.44 -4.84
C ARG A 67 -5.99 9.35 -5.79
N ALA A 68 -5.46 8.13 -5.67
CA ALA A 68 -5.79 6.98 -6.51
C ALA A 68 -6.63 5.92 -5.78
N PHE A 69 -7.02 6.15 -4.53
CA PHE A 69 -7.84 5.20 -3.77
C PHE A 69 -9.30 5.24 -4.19
N TYR A 70 -9.88 4.05 -4.28
CA TYR A 70 -11.31 3.86 -4.14
C TYR A 70 -11.61 3.56 -2.68
N HIS A 71 -12.47 4.35 -2.05
CA HIS A 71 -12.88 4.16 -0.66
C HIS A 71 -14.29 3.54 -0.61
N TRP A 72 -14.49 2.62 0.32
CA TRP A 72 -15.77 1.99 0.62
C TRP A 72 -16.00 1.94 2.13
N ASP A 73 -17.24 2.20 2.55
CA ASP A 73 -17.63 2.27 3.97
C ASP A 73 -18.46 1.06 4.45
N ASP A 74 -19.33 0.54 3.58
CA ASP A 74 -20.29 -0.50 3.93
C ASP A 74 -19.98 -1.82 3.22
N ILE A 75 -20.18 -2.93 3.92
CA ILE A 75 -20.06 -4.29 3.37
C ILE A 75 -21.45 -4.92 3.35
N ASP A 76 -21.94 -5.23 2.15
CA ASP A 76 -23.17 -5.99 1.95
C ASP A 76 -22.87 -7.49 1.81
N VAL A 77 -23.44 -8.28 2.72
CA VAL A 77 -23.36 -9.75 2.69
C VAL A 77 -24.68 -10.29 2.15
N HIS A 78 -24.63 -10.88 0.96
CA HIS A 78 -25.78 -11.51 0.31
C HIS A 78 -25.83 -13.00 0.66
N PHE A 79 -26.85 -13.41 1.43
CA PHE A 79 -27.01 -14.80 1.84
C PHE A 79 -28.48 -15.22 1.84
N ASN A 80 -28.80 -16.29 1.10
CA ASN A 80 -30.14 -16.87 1.02
C ASN A 80 -31.27 -15.85 0.72
N GLY A 81 -31.01 -14.92 -0.19
CA GLY A 81 -31.96 -13.86 -0.56
C GLY A 81 -32.07 -12.69 0.42
N ALA A 82 -31.37 -12.75 1.57
CA ALA A 82 -31.22 -11.63 2.49
C ALA A 82 -29.95 -10.83 2.19
N VAL A 83 -29.99 -9.53 2.49
CA VAL A 83 -28.81 -8.64 2.48
C VAL A 83 -28.57 -8.17 3.91
N LEU A 84 -27.40 -8.50 4.45
CA LEU A 84 -26.94 -8.06 5.76
C LEU A 84 -25.86 -7.00 5.54
N ARG A 85 -26.11 -5.78 6.02
CA ARG A 85 -25.16 -4.67 5.90
C ARG A 85 -24.34 -4.50 7.17
N SER A 86 -23.02 -4.54 7.04
CA SER A 86 -22.07 -4.18 8.09
C SER A 86 -21.54 -2.77 7.81
N THR A 87 -21.63 -1.88 8.80
CA THR A 87 -21.23 -0.47 8.68
C THR A 87 -20.11 -0.13 9.67
N GLY A 88 -19.47 1.03 9.50
CA GLY A 88 -18.42 1.52 10.40
C GLY A 88 -17.03 0.95 10.12
N HIS A 89 -16.83 0.37 8.94
CA HIS A 89 -15.54 -0.14 8.48
C HIS A 89 -15.10 0.64 7.25
N GLY A 90 -14.19 1.61 7.41
CA GLY A 90 -13.56 2.24 6.25
C GLY A 90 -12.44 1.35 5.70
N PHE A 91 -12.47 1.13 4.39
CA PHE A 91 -11.36 0.51 3.67
C PHE A 91 -11.15 1.14 2.29
N SER A 92 -9.88 1.27 1.92
CA SER A 92 -9.48 1.86 0.64
C SER A 92 -8.72 0.84 -0.19
N GLY A 93 -9.03 0.77 -1.48
CA GLY A 93 -8.34 -0.08 -2.44
C GLY A 93 -7.61 0.74 -3.49
N LEU A 94 -6.44 0.24 -3.89
CA LEU A 94 -5.73 0.72 -5.06
C LEU A 94 -5.79 -0.36 -6.14
N SER A 95 -6.25 0.00 -7.34
CA SER A 95 -6.15 -0.91 -8.48
C SER A 95 -4.68 -1.08 -8.88
N ARG A 96 -4.40 -2.13 -9.65
CA ARG A 96 -3.15 -2.17 -10.41
C ARG A 96 -3.12 -1.04 -11.44
#